data_AF-A0A935C4L0-F1
#
_entry.id   AF-A0A935C4L0-F1
#
_cell.length_a   1.000
_cell.length_b   1.000
_cell.length_c   1.000
_cell.angle_alpha   90.00
_cell.angle_beta   90.00
_cell.angle_gamma   90.00
#
_symmetry.space_group_name_H-M   'P 1'
#
loop_
_entity.id
_entity.type
_entity.pdbx_description
1 polymer ?
#
loop_
_entity_poly.entity_id
_entity_poly.type
_entity_poly.pdbx_seq_one_letter_code
_entity_poly.pdbx_strand_id
1 'polypeptide(L)'
;MMKPYAYEGVDPKEIHTKRFTSEGKGYTLAHSPSLIVDMRYIGEDKSNANSQGWERSSKYYFNALKNQCPDAFSKKNSYRIEHGEAPRVDRQFINSFPQYKGFVNEQLIHHHIGKDGQAVALPQSIHKGSGEIHVYEDRLGITDNAQKFSSQCCSICNSNPSMLNKTKDDYLNYQNSHKKSENAFTKISIKQTGSSASNSRSKIPNSTKTNSIKK
;
A
#
# COMPACT_ATOMS: atom_id res chain seq x y z
N MET A 1 8.38 -1.86 -12.04
CA MET A 1 6.95 -1.48 -12.06
C MET A 1 6.47 -1.36 -10.62
N MET A 2 5.64 -0.36 -10.31
CA MET A 2 5.06 -0.22 -8.97
C MET A 2 3.97 -1.28 -8.79
N LYS A 3 4.14 -2.15 -7.79
CA LYS A 3 3.19 -3.20 -7.40
C LYS A 3 2.27 -2.64 -6.32
N PRO A 4 0.94 -2.92 -6.33
CA PRO A 4 0.07 -2.58 -5.22
C PRO A 4 0.60 -3.17 -3.90
N TYR A 5 0.54 -2.39 -2.81
CA TYR A 5 0.99 -2.80 -1.49
C TYR A 5 0.24 -4.06 -1.02
N ALA A 6 -1.08 -4.10 -1.24
CA ALA A 6 -1.92 -5.24 -0.87
C ALA A 6 -1.50 -6.57 -1.53
N TYR A 7 -0.68 -6.55 -2.58
CA TYR A 7 -0.18 -7.76 -3.23
C TYR A 7 1.09 -8.33 -2.57
N GLU A 8 1.56 -7.75 -1.48
CA GLU A 8 2.71 -8.27 -0.71
C GLU A 8 2.49 -9.75 -0.34
N GLY A 9 3.48 -10.59 -0.60
CA GLY A 9 3.37 -12.04 -0.31
C GLY A 9 2.45 -12.86 -1.22
N VAL A 10 1.70 -12.24 -2.13
CA VAL A 10 0.85 -12.96 -3.10
C VAL A 10 1.69 -13.49 -4.26
N ASP A 11 1.50 -14.75 -4.65
CA ASP A 11 2.20 -15.37 -5.79
C ASP A 11 1.97 -14.53 -7.07
N PRO A 12 3.03 -14.03 -7.72
CA PRO A 12 2.91 -13.31 -8.97
C PRO A 12 2.13 -14.07 -10.05
N LYS A 13 2.18 -15.41 -10.08
CA LYS A 13 1.39 -16.22 -11.03
C LYS A 13 -0.10 -15.99 -10.81
N GLU A 14 -0.56 -15.99 -9.56
CA GLU A 14 -1.97 -15.73 -9.22
C GLU A 14 -2.43 -14.35 -9.66
N ILE A 15 -1.59 -13.33 -9.55
CA ILE A 15 -1.92 -11.97 -10.01
C ILE A 15 -2.14 -11.93 -11.53
N HIS A 16 -1.35 -12.69 -12.29
CA HIS A 16 -1.43 -12.74 -13.75
C HIS A 16 -2.41 -13.79 -14.30
N THR A 17 -2.93 -14.68 -13.44
CA THR A 17 -3.92 -15.68 -13.84
C THR A 17 -5.14 -15.02 -14.48
N LYS A 18 -5.48 -15.48 -15.70
CA LYS A 18 -6.68 -15.04 -16.40
C LYS A 18 -7.92 -15.57 -15.67
N ARG A 19 -8.82 -14.65 -15.35
CA ARG A 19 -10.12 -14.86 -14.74
C ARG A 19 -11.20 -14.43 -15.70
N PHE A 20 -12.43 -14.84 -15.41
CA PHE A 20 -13.58 -14.49 -16.23
C PHE A 20 -14.67 -13.92 -15.34
N THR A 21 -15.34 -12.89 -15.82
CA THR A 21 -16.55 -12.41 -15.18
C THR A 21 -17.67 -13.44 -15.33
N SER A 22 -18.76 -13.29 -14.58
CA SER A 22 -20.02 -14.02 -14.83
C SER A 22 -20.54 -13.93 -16.27
N GLU A 23 -20.12 -12.92 -17.04
CA GLU A 23 -20.47 -12.73 -18.46
C GLU A 23 -19.43 -13.35 -19.42
N GLY A 24 -18.42 -14.06 -18.90
CA GLY A 24 -17.37 -14.67 -19.71
C GLY A 24 -16.31 -13.70 -20.22
N LYS A 25 -16.24 -12.47 -19.70
CA LYS A 25 -15.23 -11.48 -20.10
C LYS A 25 -13.93 -11.69 -19.32
N GLY A 26 -12.81 -11.81 -20.02
CA GLY A 26 -11.52 -12.11 -19.41
C GLY A 26 -10.87 -10.90 -18.73
N TYR A 27 -10.31 -11.09 -17.53
CA TYR A 27 -9.51 -10.08 -16.81
C TYR A 27 -8.41 -10.72 -15.97
N THR A 28 -7.52 -9.90 -15.38
CA THR A 28 -6.50 -10.32 -14.41
C THR A 28 -6.48 -9.34 -13.23
N LEU A 29 -5.78 -9.69 -12.16
CA LEU A 29 -5.47 -8.75 -11.06
C LEU A 29 -4.23 -7.91 -11.38
N ALA A 30 -3.54 -8.17 -12.49
CA ALA A 30 -2.37 -7.41 -12.91
C ALA A 30 -2.78 -6.02 -13.44
N HIS A 31 -3.07 -5.09 -12.54
CA HIS A 31 -3.41 -3.71 -12.90
C HIS A 31 -2.20 -2.96 -13.46
N SER A 32 -2.43 -2.14 -14.48
CA SER A 32 -1.40 -1.23 -14.98
C SER A 32 -0.99 -0.26 -13.87
N PRO A 33 0.31 -0.02 -13.61
CA PRO A 33 0.75 0.95 -12.61
C PRO A 33 0.17 2.34 -12.84
N SER A 34 -0.03 2.74 -14.10
CA SER A 34 -0.62 4.04 -14.46
C SER A 34 -2.12 4.16 -14.19
N LEU A 35 -2.82 3.08 -13.84
CA LEU A 35 -4.22 3.11 -13.38
C LEU A 35 -4.35 3.27 -11.86
N ILE A 36 -3.26 3.04 -11.13
CA ILE A 36 -3.27 3.08 -9.67
C ILE A 36 -3.24 4.54 -9.23
N VAL A 37 -4.20 4.91 -8.39
CA VAL A 37 -4.24 6.19 -7.69
C VAL A 37 -4.33 5.90 -6.19
N ASP A 38 -3.51 6.59 -5.40
CA ASP A 38 -3.59 6.50 -3.95
C ASP A 38 -4.66 7.44 -3.41
N MET A 39 -5.69 6.86 -2.82
CA MET A 39 -6.75 7.53 -2.08
C MET A 39 -6.25 7.94 -0.70
N ARG A 40 -6.90 8.95 -0.11
CA ARG A 40 -6.52 9.48 1.20
C ARG A 40 -7.13 8.65 2.33
N TYR A 41 -6.37 8.39 3.37
CA TYR A 41 -6.90 7.84 4.61
C TYR A 41 -7.62 8.95 5.37
N ILE A 42 -8.93 8.82 5.58
CA ILE A 42 -9.77 9.82 6.25
C ILE A 42 -10.30 9.34 7.61
N GLY A 43 -9.96 8.10 7.98
CA GLY A 43 -10.38 7.45 9.22
C GLY A 43 -11.58 6.52 9.02
N GLU A 44 -11.65 5.52 9.88
CA GLU A 44 -12.80 4.62 9.99
C GLU A 44 -14.06 5.43 10.39
N ASP A 45 -15.24 4.92 10.05
CA ASP A 45 -16.55 5.52 10.36
C ASP A 45 -16.88 6.87 9.70
N LYS A 46 -16.07 7.36 8.76
CA LYS A 46 -16.47 8.53 7.94
C LYS A 46 -17.47 8.13 6.86
N SER A 47 -18.45 8.98 6.60
CA SER A 47 -19.49 8.75 5.57
C SER A 47 -18.93 8.62 4.14
N ASN A 48 -17.76 9.20 3.88
CA ASN A 48 -17.02 9.09 2.62
C ASN A 48 -15.87 8.07 2.70
N ALA A 49 -15.77 7.26 3.76
CA ALA A 49 -14.76 6.22 3.88
C ALA A 49 -15.31 4.87 3.41
N ASN A 50 -14.40 4.02 2.92
CA ASN A 50 -14.65 2.59 2.83
C ASN A 50 -14.50 1.94 4.21
N SER A 51 -14.75 0.64 4.30
CA SER A 51 -14.71 -0.11 5.56
C SER A 51 -13.34 -0.12 6.23
N GLN A 52 -12.28 0.33 5.56
CA GLN A 52 -10.91 0.39 6.07
C GLN A 52 -10.41 1.83 6.21
N GLY A 53 -11.29 2.83 6.14
CA GLY A 53 -10.96 4.24 6.43
C GLY A 53 -10.46 5.07 5.24
N TRP A 54 -10.47 4.53 4.01
CA TRP A 54 -9.99 5.24 2.81
C TRP A 54 -11.10 5.98 2.07
N GLU A 55 -10.81 7.18 1.56
CA GLU A 55 -11.74 8.02 0.79
C GLU A 55 -12.34 7.28 -0.42
N ARG A 56 -13.67 7.34 -0.57
CA ARG A 56 -14.44 6.69 -1.66
C ARG A 56 -14.83 7.63 -2.79
N SER A 57 -14.31 8.85 -2.79
CA SER A 57 -14.65 9.88 -3.76
C SER A 57 -14.23 9.47 -5.17
N SER A 58 -15.17 8.96 -5.95
CA SER A 58 -15.00 8.66 -7.38
C SER A 58 -14.55 9.90 -8.15
N LYS A 59 -15.05 11.08 -7.77
CA LYS A 59 -14.61 12.37 -8.35
C LYS A 59 -13.13 12.63 -8.08
N TYR A 60 -12.64 12.41 -6.86
CA TYR A 60 -11.21 12.54 -6.56
C TYR A 60 -10.39 11.58 -7.42
N TYR A 61 -10.79 10.30 -7.42
CA TYR A 61 -10.11 9.25 -8.17
C TYR A 61 -9.97 9.57 -9.65
N PHE A 62 -11.06 9.87 -10.36
CA PHE A 62 -11.01 10.09 -11.80
C PHE A 62 -10.31 11.39 -12.19
N ASN A 63 -10.36 12.43 -11.36
CA ASN A 63 -9.56 13.64 -11.59
C ASN A 63 -8.06 13.37 -11.42
N ALA A 64 -7.67 12.63 -10.38
CA ALA A 64 -6.27 12.23 -10.18
C ALA A 64 -5.78 11.33 -11.32
N LEU A 65 -6.59 10.35 -11.74
CA LEU A 65 -6.25 9.46 -12.85
C LEU A 65 -6.08 10.23 -14.18
N LYS A 66 -6.98 11.17 -14.48
CA LYS A 66 -6.88 12.03 -15.67
C LYS A 66 -5.61 12.87 -15.66
N ASN A 67 -5.21 13.39 -14.51
CA ASN A 67 -3.95 14.14 -14.39
C ASN A 67 -2.71 13.23 -14.57
N GLN A 68 -2.78 11.98 -14.11
CA GLN A 68 -1.70 11.01 -14.22
C GLN A 68 -1.54 10.45 -15.64
N CYS A 69 -2.63 10.23 -16.37
CA CYS A 69 -2.62 9.70 -17.73
C CYS A 69 -3.61 10.45 -18.64
N PRO A 70 -3.36 11.74 -18.95
CA PRO A 70 -4.31 12.56 -19.71
C PRO A 70 -4.62 11.96 -21.09
N ASP A 71 -3.64 11.32 -21.72
CA ASP A 71 -3.77 10.72 -23.06
C ASP A 71 -4.70 9.51 -23.09
N ALA A 72 -5.05 8.92 -21.94
CA ALA A 72 -6.00 7.81 -21.86
C ALA A 72 -7.47 8.26 -22.00
N PHE A 73 -7.75 9.57 -21.93
CA PHE A 73 -9.12 10.08 -21.90
C PHE A 73 -9.46 10.91 -23.13
N SER A 74 -10.42 10.42 -23.90
CA SER A 74 -11.01 11.20 -24.99
C SER A 74 -11.67 12.48 -24.50
N LYS A 75 -11.94 13.42 -25.42
CA LYS A 75 -12.71 14.64 -25.11
C LYS A 75 -14.04 14.30 -24.41
N LYS A 76 -14.71 13.23 -24.84
CA LYS A 76 -15.98 12.77 -24.24
C LYS A 76 -15.80 12.26 -22.82
N ASN A 77 -14.75 11.47 -22.56
CA ASN A 77 -14.46 11.00 -21.20
C ASN A 77 -13.94 12.13 -20.30
N SER A 78 -13.12 13.04 -20.84
CA SER A 78 -12.67 14.24 -20.13
C SER A 78 -13.85 15.10 -19.68
N TYR A 79 -14.83 15.32 -20.56
CA TYR A 79 -16.08 16.01 -20.23
C TYR A 79 -16.84 15.31 -19.11
N ARG A 80 -17.01 13.98 -19.17
CA ARG A 80 -17.66 13.21 -18.09
C ARG A 80 -16.98 13.43 -16.75
N ILE A 81 -15.66 13.28 -16.70
CA ILE A 81 -14.87 13.43 -15.46
C ILE A 81 -15.04 14.85 -14.88
N GLU A 82 -14.99 15.88 -15.72
CA GLU A 82 -15.18 17.28 -15.31
C GLU A 82 -16.58 17.52 -14.70
N HIS A 83 -17.59 16.79 -15.16
CA HIS A 83 -18.97 16.87 -14.67
C HIS A 83 -19.28 15.85 -13.56
N GLY A 84 -18.26 15.15 -13.05
CA GLY A 84 -18.43 14.16 -11.97
C GLY A 84 -19.06 12.83 -12.42
N GLU A 85 -19.16 12.59 -13.73
CA GLU A 85 -19.60 11.34 -14.31
C GLU A 85 -18.43 10.38 -14.53
N ALA A 86 -18.68 9.08 -14.39
CA ALA A 86 -17.64 8.10 -14.65
C ALA A 86 -17.37 7.97 -16.17
N PRO A 87 -16.10 7.91 -16.58
CA PRO A 87 -15.73 7.68 -17.97
C PRO A 87 -16.16 6.29 -18.44
N ARG A 88 -16.09 6.05 -19.75
CA ARG A 88 -16.38 4.75 -20.37
C ARG A 88 -15.15 4.18 -21.06
N VAL A 89 -15.11 2.86 -21.20
CA VAL A 89 -14.11 2.18 -22.02
C VAL A 89 -14.35 2.54 -23.49
N ASP A 90 -13.58 3.50 -24.00
CA ASP A 90 -13.58 3.89 -25.41
C ASP A 90 -12.24 3.55 -26.08
N ARG A 91 -12.13 3.84 -27.38
CA ARG A 91 -10.92 3.56 -28.15
C ARG A 91 -9.67 4.20 -27.55
N GLN A 92 -9.77 5.43 -27.02
CA GLN A 92 -8.61 6.13 -26.47
C GLN A 92 -8.16 5.49 -25.16
N PHE A 93 -9.11 5.10 -24.31
CA PHE A 93 -8.81 4.35 -23.09
C PHE A 93 -8.18 2.99 -23.41
N ILE A 94 -8.69 2.28 -24.41
CA ILE A 94 -8.13 0.98 -24.86
C ILE A 94 -6.72 1.12 -25.42
N ASN A 95 -6.40 2.23 -26.11
CA ASN A 95 -5.05 2.46 -26.62
C ASN A 95 -4.01 2.54 -25.48
N SER A 96 -4.38 3.15 -24.36
CA SER A 96 -3.54 3.20 -23.15
C SER A 96 -3.62 1.91 -22.32
N PHE A 97 -4.76 1.23 -22.34
CA PHE A 97 -5.04 0.04 -21.53
C PHE A 97 -5.64 -1.10 -22.38
N PRO A 98 -4.81 -1.77 -23.20
CA PRO A 98 -5.29 -2.80 -24.14
C PRO A 98 -5.98 -3.99 -23.47
N GLN A 99 -5.70 -4.24 -22.19
CA GLN A 99 -6.37 -5.29 -21.41
C GLN A 99 -7.90 -5.12 -21.34
N TYR A 100 -8.41 -3.91 -21.59
CA TYR A 100 -9.84 -3.62 -21.57
C TYR A 100 -10.53 -3.64 -22.94
N LYS A 101 -9.86 -4.11 -23.99
CA LYS A 101 -10.42 -4.20 -25.35
C LYS A 101 -11.75 -4.98 -25.42
N GLY A 102 -11.97 -5.97 -24.54
CA GLY A 102 -13.20 -6.77 -24.48
C GLY A 102 -14.39 -6.08 -23.79
N PHE A 103 -14.23 -4.85 -23.31
CA PHE A 103 -15.18 -4.16 -22.43
C PHE A 103 -15.70 -2.84 -23.01
N VAL A 104 -15.68 -2.70 -24.34
CA VAL A 104 -16.07 -1.47 -25.05
C VAL A 104 -17.42 -0.95 -24.57
N ASN A 105 -17.50 0.37 -24.34
CA ASN A 105 -18.66 1.12 -23.85
C ASN A 105 -19.07 0.86 -22.39
N GLU A 106 -18.45 -0.06 -21.67
CA GLU A 106 -18.70 -0.21 -20.23
C GLU A 106 -18.30 1.04 -19.47
N GLN A 107 -19.06 1.35 -18.42
CA GLN A 107 -18.67 2.39 -17.47
C GLN A 107 -17.45 1.92 -16.68
N LEU A 108 -16.52 2.83 -16.45
CA LEU A 108 -15.40 2.61 -15.55
C LEU A 108 -15.84 2.88 -14.12
N ILE A 109 -15.56 1.95 -13.22
CA ILE A 109 -15.92 1.99 -11.81
C ILE A 109 -14.65 2.13 -10.99
N HIS A 110 -14.68 3.05 -10.03
CA HIS A 110 -13.67 3.21 -8.99
C HIS A 110 -13.68 1.98 -8.08
N HIS A 111 -12.57 1.25 -8.04
CA HIS A 111 -12.40 0.05 -7.23
C HIS A 111 -11.16 0.19 -6.33
N HIS A 112 -11.31 -0.10 -5.04
CA HIS A 112 -10.19 -0.18 -4.10
C HIS A 112 -9.62 -1.59 -4.08
N ILE A 113 -8.33 -1.74 -4.41
CA ILE A 113 -7.64 -3.03 -4.43
C ILE A 113 -7.62 -3.60 -3.01
N GLY A 114 -8.27 -4.73 -2.77
CA GLY A 114 -8.40 -5.32 -1.42
C GLY A 114 -9.06 -4.38 -0.40
N LYS A 115 -9.87 -3.42 -0.86
CA LYS A 115 -10.43 -2.33 -0.04
C LYS A 115 -9.39 -1.33 0.51
N ASP A 116 -8.15 -1.36 0.04
CA ASP A 116 -7.04 -0.50 0.50
C ASP A 116 -7.16 0.96 0.00
N GLY A 117 -6.18 1.80 0.34
CA GLY A 117 -6.01 3.14 -0.20
C GLY A 117 -5.64 3.17 -1.67
N GLN A 118 -5.11 2.09 -2.25
CA GLN A 118 -4.79 2.05 -3.67
C GLN A 118 -6.03 1.65 -4.48
N ALA A 119 -6.39 2.48 -5.46
CA ALA A 119 -7.58 2.27 -6.29
C ALA A 119 -7.29 2.24 -7.79
N VAL A 120 -8.15 1.57 -8.55
CA VAL A 120 -8.07 1.40 -10.00
C VAL A 120 -9.44 1.54 -10.67
N ALA A 121 -9.43 1.91 -11.95
CA ALA A 121 -10.60 2.00 -12.81
C ALA A 121 -10.82 0.65 -13.47
N LEU A 122 -11.97 0.03 -13.19
CA LEU A 122 -12.35 -1.25 -13.78
C LEU A 122 -13.62 -1.11 -14.63
N PRO A 123 -13.70 -1.78 -15.79
CA PRO A 123 -14.98 -2.00 -16.44
C PRO A 123 -16.03 -2.56 -15.48
N GLN A 124 -17.26 -2.06 -15.57
CA GLN A 124 -18.36 -2.39 -14.67
C GLN A 124 -18.58 -3.89 -14.49
N SER A 125 -18.42 -4.70 -15.54
CA SER A 125 -18.62 -6.15 -15.47
C SER A 125 -17.59 -6.88 -14.59
N ILE A 126 -16.41 -6.29 -14.36
CA ILE A 126 -15.39 -6.81 -13.44
C ILE A 126 -15.73 -6.46 -11.97
N HIS A 127 -16.52 -5.41 -11.75
CA HIS A 127 -16.83 -4.85 -10.43
C HIS A 127 -18.33 -4.95 -10.10
N LYS A 128 -18.86 -6.18 -10.02
CA LYS A 128 -20.27 -6.42 -9.70
C LYS A 128 -20.49 -6.74 -8.22
N GLY A 129 -21.03 -5.78 -7.48
CA GLY A 129 -21.34 -5.95 -6.05
C GLY A 129 -20.10 -6.39 -5.27
N SER A 130 -20.25 -7.45 -4.47
CA SER A 130 -19.15 -8.12 -3.74
C SER A 130 -18.62 -9.37 -4.45
N GLY A 131 -19.03 -9.61 -5.71
CA GLY A 131 -18.58 -10.74 -6.52
C GLY A 131 -17.38 -10.40 -7.40
N GLU A 132 -17.10 -11.28 -8.36
CA GLU A 132 -16.07 -11.08 -9.40
C GLU A 132 -14.67 -10.85 -8.80
N ILE A 133 -14.06 -9.69 -9.03
CA ILE A 133 -12.70 -9.39 -8.59
C ILE A 133 -12.54 -9.55 -7.07
N HIS A 134 -13.53 -9.13 -6.30
CA HIS A 134 -13.51 -9.16 -4.84
C HIS A 134 -13.30 -10.58 -4.28
N VAL A 135 -13.90 -11.59 -4.92
CA VAL A 135 -13.76 -13.00 -4.49
C VAL A 135 -12.31 -13.47 -4.55
N TYR A 136 -11.56 -13.02 -5.57
CA TYR A 136 -10.18 -13.40 -5.74
C TYR A 136 -9.24 -12.57 -4.86
N GLU A 137 -9.56 -11.30 -4.63
CA GLU A 137 -8.83 -10.48 -3.66
C GLU A 137 -8.92 -11.06 -2.25
N ASP A 138 -10.12 -11.46 -1.82
CA ASP A 138 -10.32 -12.12 -0.53
C ASP A 138 -9.59 -13.47 -0.48
N ARG A 139 -9.78 -14.33 -1.50
CA ARG A 139 -9.17 -15.68 -1.53
C ARG A 139 -7.65 -15.67 -1.50
N LEU A 140 -7.03 -14.67 -2.11
CA LEU A 140 -5.57 -14.56 -2.21
C LEU A 140 -4.94 -13.80 -1.03
N GLY A 141 -5.74 -13.39 -0.03
CA GLY A 141 -5.26 -12.63 1.12
C GLY A 141 -4.89 -11.17 0.81
N ILE A 142 -5.29 -10.65 -0.36
CA ILE A 142 -5.07 -9.26 -0.75
C ILE A 142 -5.84 -8.34 0.20
N THR A 143 -7.09 -8.68 0.48
CA THR A 143 -7.92 -7.93 1.44
C THR A 143 -7.33 -7.97 2.85
N ASP A 144 -6.80 -9.12 3.29
CA ASP A 144 -6.18 -9.23 4.62
C ASP A 144 -4.91 -8.37 4.74
N ASN A 145 -4.11 -8.32 3.67
CA ASN A 145 -2.93 -7.46 3.61
C ASN A 145 -3.30 -5.98 3.67
N ALA A 146 -4.31 -5.58 2.91
CA ALA A 146 -4.87 -4.23 2.92
C ALA A 146 -5.41 -3.84 4.31
N GLN A 147 -6.09 -4.77 4.98
CA GLN A 147 -6.62 -4.55 6.32
C GLN A 147 -5.49 -4.31 7.33
N LYS A 148 -4.45 -5.14 7.31
CA LYS A 148 -3.27 -4.96 8.19
C LYS A 148 -2.64 -3.58 8.02
N PHE A 149 -2.49 -3.13 6.77
CA PHE A 149 -1.95 -1.79 6.50
C PHE A 149 -2.87 -0.68 7.01
N SER A 150 -4.16 -0.79 6.72
CA SER A 150 -5.16 0.20 7.14
C SER A 150 -5.25 0.32 8.66
N SER A 151 -5.17 -0.80 9.39
CA SER A 151 -5.11 -0.80 10.86
C SER A 151 -3.85 -0.12 11.41
N GLN A 152 -2.72 -0.23 10.70
CA GLN A 152 -1.51 0.53 11.06
C GLN A 152 -1.70 2.04 10.82
N CYS A 153 -2.32 2.43 9.70
CA CYS A 153 -2.68 3.82 9.44
C CYS A 153 -3.60 4.37 10.54
N CYS A 154 -4.61 3.61 10.95
CA CYS A 154 -5.49 3.95 12.07
C CYS A 154 -4.69 4.20 13.37
N SER A 155 -3.80 3.27 13.73
CA SER A 155 -2.96 3.37 14.92
C SER A 155 -2.04 4.60 14.88
N ILE A 156 -1.47 4.89 13.71
CA ILE A 156 -0.65 6.09 13.48
C ILE A 156 -1.50 7.34 13.65
N CYS A 157 -2.72 7.41 13.11
CA CYS A 157 -3.61 8.55 13.28
C CYS A 157 -4.01 8.78 14.74
N ASN A 158 -4.21 7.72 15.52
CA ASN A 158 -4.54 7.83 16.95
C ASN A 158 -3.40 8.48 17.75
N SER A 159 -2.14 8.21 17.35
CA SER A 159 -0.95 8.79 17.99
C SER A 159 -0.52 10.12 17.38
N ASN A 160 -0.87 10.35 16.11
CA ASN A 160 -0.50 11.51 15.33
C ASN A 160 -1.64 11.91 14.36
N PRO A 161 -2.61 12.71 14.82
CA PRO A 161 -3.76 13.13 14.02
C PRO A 161 -3.39 13.89 12.73
N SER A 162 -2.18 14.46 12.63
CA SER A 162 -1.71 15.13 11.40
C SER A 162 -1.54 14.19 10.21
N MET A 163 -1.55 12.87 10.44
CA MET A 163 -1.51 11.85 9.40
C MET A 163 -2.87 11.59 8.73
N LEU A 164 -3.96 12.19 9.22
CA LEU A 164 -5.22 12.17 8.48
C LEU A 164 -5.09 12.89 7.12
N ASN A 165 -5.90 12.45 6.15
CA ASN A 165 -5.90 12.92 4.77
C ASN A 165 -4.60 12.67 3.99
N LYS A 166 -3.73 11.78 4.49
CA LYS A 166 -2.49 11.36 3.83
C LYS A 166 -2.71 10.12 2.95
N THR A 167 -1.85 9.96 1.95
CA THR A 167 -1.89 8.81 1.04
C THR A 167 -1.04 7.66 1.59
N LYS A 168 -1.14 6.48 1.00
CA LYS A 168 -0.30 5.33 1.33
C LYS A 168 1.20 5.68 1.39
N ASP A 169 1.70 6.39 0.38
CA ASP A 169 3.13 6.75 0.31
C ASP A 169 3.57 7.64 1.47
N ASP A 170 2.72 8.57 1.92
CA ASP A 170 2.99 9.37 3.12
C ASP A 170 3.13 8.49 4.38
N TYR A 171 2.27 7.49 4.55
CA TYR A 171 2.35 6.55 5.69
C TYR A 171 3.61 5.69 5.64
N LEU A 172 3.96 5.16 4.46
CA LEU A 172 5.19 4.38 4.30
C LEU A 172 6.42 5.24 4.59
N ASN A 173 6.44 6.49 4.14
CA ASN A 173 7.51 7.44 4.44
C ASN A 173 7.60 7.75 5.94
N TYR A 174 6.46 7.94 6.60
CA TYR A 174 6.39 8.15 8.04
C TYR A 174 6.93 6.95 8.83
N GLN A 175 6.50 5.73 8.49
CA GLN A 175 7.00 4.50 9.14
C GLN A 175 8.50 4.30 8.94
N ASN A 176 9.00 4.58 7.73
CA ASN A 176 10.42 4.45 7.41
C ASN A 176 11.30 5.47 8.15
N SER A 177 10.81 6.69 8.36
CA SER A 177 11.54 7.70 9.13
C SER A 177 11.61 7.34 10.63
N HIS A 178 10.53 6.79 11.19
CA HIS A 178 10.46 6.35 12.59
C HIS A 178 11.31 5.09 12.85
N LYS A 179 11.29 4.11 11.94
CA LYS A 179 12.20 2.94 12.04
C LYS A 179 13.67 3.35 11.98
N LYS A 180 14.03 4.37 11.19
CA LYS A 180 15.40 4.88 11.13
C LYS A 180 15.79 5.60 12.43
N SER A 181 14.90 6.40 13.01
CA SER A 181 15.18 7.09 14.28
C SER A 181 15.29 6.12 15.44
N GLU A 182 14.43 5.11 15.54
CA GLU A 182 14.52 4.04 16.55
C GLU A 182 15.85 3.28 16.43
N ASN A 183 16.22 2.84 15.23
CA ASN A 183 17.50 2.15 15.01
C ASN A 183 18.72 3.02 15.31
N ALA A 184 18.65 4.34 15.05
CA ALA A 184 19.70 5.28 15.41
C ALA A 184 19.79 5.46 16.93
N PHE A 185 18.65 5.55 17.62
CA PHE A 185 18.58 5.67 19.07
C PHE A 185 19.11 4.41 19.77
N THR A 186 18.74 3.21 19.30
CA THR A 186 19.27 1.94 19.80
C THR A 186 20.79 1.86 19.60
N LYS A 187 21.31 2.30 18.45
CA LYS A 187 22.77 2.34 18.20
C LYS A 187 23.50 3.33 19.12
N ILE A 188 22.91 4.49 19.41
CA ILE A 188 23.49 5.48 20.34
C ILE A 188 23.48 4.93 21.78
N SER A 189 22.37 4.30 22.19
CA SER A 189 22.24 3.70 23.52
C SER A 189 23.27 2.58 23.74
N ILE A 190 23.45 1.68 22.76
CA ILE A 190 24.48 0.63 22.81
C ILE A 190 25.91 1.21 22.87
N LYS A 191 26.17 2.32 22.16
CA LYS A 191 27.48 2.98 22.18
C LYS A 191 27.78 3.67 23.51
N GLN A 192 26.76 4.16 24.22
CA GLN A 192 26.91 4.74 25.56
C GLN A 192 27.08 3.67 26.65
N THR A 193 26.49 2.48 26.51
CA THR A 193 26.66 1.36 27.46
C THR A 193 27.95 0.56 27.23
N GLY A 194 28.63 0.75 26.09
CA GLY A 194 29.88 0.05 25.75
C GLY A 194 31.18 0.74 26.21
N SER A 195 31.11 1.89 26.91
CA SER A 195 32.30 2.66 27.33
C SER A 195 32.69 2.50 28.80
N SER A 196 32.16 1.51 29.52
CA SER A 196 32.54 1.17 30.90
C SER A 196 33.15 -0.22 30.99
N ALA A 197 34.30 -0.41 30.32
CA ALA A 197 35.21 -1.53 30.61
C ALA A 197 36.65 -1.02 30.56
N SER A 198 37.12 -0.40 31.65
CA SER A 198 38.54 -0.13 31.90
C SER A 198 38.97 -0.74 33.24
N ASN A 199 39.62 -1.90 33.11
CA ASN A 199 40.76 -2.40 33.89
C ASN A 199 40.75 -2.26 35.43
N SER A 200 40.33 -3.32 36.12
CA SER A 200 40.89 -3.68 37.43
C SER A 200 42.12 -4.56 37.24
N ARG A 201 43.30 -3.94 37.08
CA ARG A 201 44.60 -4.65 37.10
C ARG A 201 45.21 -4.55 38.50
N SER A 202 45.31 -5.71 39.12
CA SER A 202 45.98 -6.05 40.38
C SER A 202 47.31 -5.33 40.63
N LYS A 203 47.52 -4.81 41.84
CA LYS A 203 48.85 -4.57 42.43
C LYS A 203 48.92 -5.23 43.81
N ILE A 204 49.68 -6.32 43.89
CA ILE A 204 50.21 -6.89 45.13
C ILE A 204 51.68 -6.47 45.21
N PRO A 205 52.19 -5.92 46.33
CA PRO A 205 53.61 -5.70 46.53
C PRO A 205 54.29 -6.91 47.18
N ASN A 206 55.49 -7.21 46.69
CA ASN A 206 56.39 -8.28 47.14
C ASN A 206 57.06 -7.99 48.49
N SER A 207 57.22 -9.04 49.31
CA SER A 207 58.26 -9.23 50.33
C SER A 207 58.02 -10.62 50.97
N THR A 208 58.93 -11.50 51.36
CA THR A 208 60.38 -11.72 51.23
C THR A 208 60.61 -13.18 51.69
N LYS A 209 61.60 -13.89 51.12
CA LYS A 209 62.33 -15.11 51.57
C LYS A 209 61.72 -16.00 52.68
N THR A 210 61.71 -17.32 52.46
CA THR A 210 62.77 -18.26 52.92
C THR A 210 62.52 -19.70 52.45
N ASN A 211 63.61 -20.36 52.03
CA ASN A 211 63.74 -21.79 51.78
C ASN A 211 63.58 -22.63 53.06
N SER A 212 63.13 -23.88 52.93
CA SER A 212 63.76 -25.15 53.42
C SER A 212 62.70 -26.27 53.46
N ILE A 213 62.72 -27.26 52.56
CA ILE A 213 63.45 -28.55 52.61
C ILE A 213 62.82 -29.60 53.56
N LYS A 214 62.48 -30.75 52.94
CA LYS A 214 62.27 -32.13 53.47
C LYS A 214 61.07 -32.31 54.42
N LYS A 215 60.29 -33.39 54.32
CA LYS A 215 60.49 -34.73 53.77
C LYS A 215 59.12 -35.33 53.46
#